data_AF-D0P039-F1
#
_entry.id   AF-D0P039-F1
#
_cell.length_a   1.000
_cell.length_b   1.000
_cell.length_c   1.000
_cell.angle_alpha   90.00
_cell.angle_beta   90.00
_cell.angle_gamma   90.00
#
_symmetry.space_group_name_H-M   'P 1'
#
loop_
_entity.id
_entity.type
_entity.pdbx_description
1 polymer ?
#
loop_
_entity_poly.entity_id
_entity_poly.type
_entity_poly.pdbx_seq_one_letter_code
_entity_poly.pdbx_strand_id
1 'polypeptide(L)'
;MAARTLVLLPLVSLTAWSVNATLMRMRHQVRAPPGAEALEFIPGSMDETIMETLETGDLIFFQRKLTALQPLAALHTWATRLRLRPRFDHCGWIYVDRLGRTFIVEETLNKVQCRPYSTRLLTSEATEIFVLTLKHERSKEIQEAASAFITENVGRRSRISLRHTVSALINPKEVRKPSTDATPSFPCAGM
;
A
#
# COMPACT_ATOMS: atom_id res chain seq x y z
N MET A 1 -29.84 -13.28 -29.72
CA MET A 1 -29.66 -12.87 -28.31
C MET A 1 -28.23 -13.04 -27.75
N ALA A 2 -27.29 -13.70 -28.46
CA ALA A 2 -25.91 -13.91 -27.99
C ALA A 2 -24.98 -12.67 -27.99
N ALA A 3 -25.30 -11.62 -28.76
CA ALA A 3 -24.47 -10.41 -28.81
C ALA A 3 -24.52 -9.58 -27.52
N ARG A 4 -25.65 -9.62 -26.78
CA ARG A 4 -25.81 -8.88 -25.52
C ARG A 4 -25.10 -9.55 -24.34
N THR A 5 -24.91 -10.87 -24.37
CA THR A 5 -24.16 -11.61 -23.35
C THR A 5 -22.64 -11.46 -23.51
N LEU A 6 -22.15 -11.30 -24.75
CA LEU A 6 -20.73 -11.03 -25.02
C LEU A 6 -20.27 -9.64 -24.54
N VAL A 7 -21.15 -8.63 -24.58
CA VAL A 7 -20.85 -7.27 -24.08
C VAL A 7 -20.76 -7.21 -22.55
N LEU A 8 -21.41 -8.14 -21.84
CA LEU A 8 -21.40 -8.18 -20.37
C LEU A 8 -20.25 -9.01 -19.78
N LEU A 9 -19.62 -9.88 -20.57
CA LEU A 9 -18.48 -10.70 -20.14
C LEU A 9 -17.32 -9.90 -19.50
N PRO A 10 -16.91 -8.73 -20.03
CA PRO A 10 -15.89 -7.89 -19.40
C PRO A 10 -16.35 -7.35 -18.03
N LEU A 11 -17.63 -7.01 -17.88
CA LEU A 11 -18.17 -6.50 -16.63
C LEU A 11 -18.31 -7.62 -15.58
N VAL A 12 -18.78 -8.79 -16.00
CA VAL A 12 -18.91 -9.98 -15.12
C VAL A 12 -17.54 -10.48 -14.65
N SER A 13 -16.52 -10.44 -15.52
CA SER A 13 -15.16 -10.80 -15.12
C SER A 13 -14.53 -9.78 -14.16
N LEU A 14 -14.78 -8.48 -14.36
CA LEU A 14 -14.34 -7.44 -13.43
C LEU A 14 -15.04 -7.53 -12.07
N THR A 15 -16.34 -7.80 -12.04
CA THR A 15 -17.06 -8.00 -10.76
C THR A 15 -16.61 -9.28 -10.07
N ALA A 16 -16.42 -10.38 -10.80
CA ALA A 16 -15.89 -11.63 -10.24
C ALA A 16 -14.48 -11.43 -9.66
N TRP A 17 -13.58 -10.71 -10.35
CA TRP A 17 -12.25 -10.40 -9.83
C TRP A 17 -12.31 -9.44 -8.63
N SER A 18 -13.14 -8.41 -8.69
CA SER A 18 -13.38 -7.49 -7.56
C SER A 18 -13.88 -8.22 -6.32
N VAL A 19 -14.85 -9.12 -6.49
CA VAL A 19 -15.40 -9.95 -5.41
C VAL A 19 -14.34 -10.91 -4.90
N ASN A 20 -13.59 -11.59 -5.77
CA ASN A 20 -12.51 -12.48 -5.33
C ASN A 20 -11.42 -11.74 -4.56
N ALA A 21 -10.95 -10.59 -5.05
CA ALA A 21 -9.95 -9.76 -4.37
C ALA A 21 -10.47 -9.23 -3.02
N THR A 22 -11.76 -8.87 -2.95
CA THR A 22 -12.39 -8.41 -1.69
C THR A 22 -12.58 -9.57 -0.72
N LEU A 23 -13.01 -10.74 -1.20
CA LEU A 23 -13.19 -11.96 -0.41
C LEU A 23 -11.85 -12.47 0.15
N MET A 24 -10.78 -12.45 -0.64
CA MET A 24 -9.44 -12.81 -0.18
C MET A 24 -8.99 -11.87 0.94
N ARG A 25 -9.16 -10.55 0.77
CA ARG A 25 -8.88 -9.58 1.85
C ARG A 25 -9.74 -9.78 3.08
N MET A 26 -11.04 -10.07 2.92
CA MET A 26 -11.94 -10.34 4.05
C MET A 26 -11.56 -11.64 4.76
N ARG A 27 -11.19 -12.70 4.04
CA ARG A 27 -10.68 -13.94 4.64
C ARG A 27 -9.41 -13.68 5.46
N HIS A 28 -8.55 -12.77 5.03
CA HIS A 28 -7.39 -12.40 5.83
C HIS A 28 -7.70 -11.45 7.00
N GLN A 29 -8.78 -10.66 6.93
CA GLN A 29 -9.21 -9.77 8.03
C GLN A 29 -10.10 -10.46 9.08
N VAL A 30 -10.86 -11.49 8.70
CA VAL A 30 -11.88 -12.15 9.54
C VAL A 30 -11.37 -13.48 10.13
N ARG A 31 -10.24 -14.02 9.67
CA ARG A 31 -9.74 -15.32 10.13
C ARG A 31 -8.78 -15.18 11.32
N ALA A 32 -9.39 -15.05 12.50
CA ALA A 32 -8.90 -15.74 13.70
C ALA A 32 -10.06 -16.59 14.28
N PRO A 33 -10.38 -17.76 13.69
CA PRO A 33 -11.18 -18.77 14.37
C PRO A 33 -10.30 -19.49 15.42
N PRO A 34 -10.86 -19.95 16.54
CA PRO A 34 -10.10 -20.72 17.52
C PRO A 34 -9.70 -22.06 16.88
N GLY A 35 -8.41 -22.22 16.56
CA GLY A 35 -7.83 -23.50 16.11
C GLY A 35 -7.52 -23.65 14.61
N ALA A 36 -7.62 -22.61 13.79
CA ALA A 36 -6.97 -22.62 12.47
C ALA A 36 -5.61 -21.93 12.62
N GLU A 37 -4.53 -22.57 12.16
CA GLU A 37 -3.16 -22.02 12.14
C GLU A 37 -3.24 -20.52 11.82
N ALA A 38 -2.99 -19.70 12.85
CA ALA A 38 -2.63 -18.32 12.62
C ALA A 38 -1.52 -18.37 11.58
N LEU A 39 -1.47 -17.42 10.65
CA LEU A 39 -0.25 -17.21 9.87
C LEU A 39 0.82 -16.85 10.90
N GLU A 40 1.47 -17.91 11.40
CA GLU A 40 2.26 -17.89 12.60
C GLU A 40 3.58 -17.30 12.18
N PHE A 41 3.82 -16.12 12.71
CA PHE A 41 5.12 -15.52 12.62
C PHE A 41 6.09 -16.50 13.28
N ILE A 42 6.96 -17.11 12.48
CA ILE A 42 7.91 -18.10 13.00
C ILE A 42 8.98 -17.31 13.75
N PRO A 43 9.10 -17.49 15.08
CA PRO A 43 10.14 -16.83 15.82
C PRO A 43 11.52 -17.32 15.32
N GLY A 44 12.40 -16.39 14.95
CA GLY A 44 13.70 -16.61 14.31
C GLY A 44 13.72 -16.38 12.79
N SER A 45 12.61 -15.99 12.16
CA SER A 45 12.57 -15.67 10.73
C SER A 45 13.24 -14.32 10.42
N MET A 46 13.75 -14.14 9.19
CA MET A 46 14.36 -12.86 8.77
C MET A 46 13.39 -11.68 8.94
N ASP A 47 12.09 -11.90 8.78
CA ASP A 47 11.06 -10.87 8.97
C ASP A 47 10.96 -10.40 10.43
N GLU A 48 11.28 -11.27 11.41
CA GLU A 48 11.39 -10.90 12.83
C GLU A 48 12.61 -10.06 13.10
N THR A 49 13.77 -10.47 12.60
CA THR A 49 14.99 -9.69 12.76
C THR A 49 14.85 -8.29 12.14
N ILE A 50 14.12 -8.19 11.02
CA ILE A 50 13.81 -6.88 10.42
C ILE A 50 12.89 -6.10 11.35
N MET A 51 11.76 -6.69 11.77
CA MET A 51 10.75 -6.05 12.63
C MET A 51 11.34 -5.48 13.92
N GLU A 52 12.26 -6.19 14.57
CA GLU A 52 12.94 -5.76 15.79
C GLU A 52 13.85 -4.53 15.60
N THR A 53 14.39 -4.36 14.39
CA THR A 53 15.25 -3.22 14.04
C THR A 53 14.48 -2.03 13.46
N LEU A 54 13.17 -2.16 13.26
CA LEU A 54 12.38 -1.10 12.67
C LEU A 54 12.11 0.00 13.66
N GLU A 55 12.20 1.22 13.17
CA GLU A 55 11.94 2.40 13.96
C GLU A 55 11.08 3.40 13.19
N THR A 56 10.47 4.33 13.92
CA THR A 56 9.55 5.32 13.30
C THR A 56 10.27 6.14 12.23
N GLY A 57 9.66 6.21 11.05
CA GLY A 57 10.17 6.94 9.88
C GLY A 57 10.86 6.06 8.83
N ASP A 58 11.18 4.80 9.14
CA ASP A 58 11.73 3.88 8.13
C ASP A 58 10.76 3.70 6.95
N LEU A 59 11.30 3.47 5.76
CA LEU A 59 10.48 3.33 4.55
C LEU A 59 10.32 1.87 4.18
N ILE A 60 9.13 1.51 3.71
CA ILE A 60 8.84 0.19 3.18
C ILE A 60 8.28 0.29 1.77
N PHE A 61 8.80 -0.55 0.88
CA PHE A 61 8.45 -0.59 -0.53
C PHE A 61 7.92 -1.98 -0.89
N PHE A 62 6.92 -1.99 -1.77
CA PHE A 62 6.30 -3.24 -2.23
C PHE A 62 6.29 -3.31 -3.76
N GLN A 63 6.58 -4.51 -4.27
CA GLN A 63 6.31 -4.91 -5.63
C GLN A 63 5.05 -5.78 -5.65
N ARG A 64 3.87 -5.17 -5.82
CA ARG A 64 2.58 -5.88 -5.63
C ARG A 64 2.22 -6.76 -6.82
N LYS A 65 1.63 -7.93 -6.60
CA LYS A 65 1.08 -8.73 -7.71
C LYS A 65 -0.19 -8.09 -8.25
N LEU A 66 -0.29 -7.94 -9.57
CA LEU A 66 -1.48 -7.32 -10.19
C LEU A 66 -2.76 -8.11 -9.89
N THR A 67 -2.66 -9.44 -9.83
CA THR A 67 -3.78 -10.36 -9.52
C THR A 67 -4.33 -10.19 -8.11
N ALA A 68 -3.48 -9.77 -7.16
CA ALA A 68 -3.84 -9.52 -5.76
C ALA A 68 -4.52 -8.16 -5.53
N LEU A 69 -4.52 -7.30 -6.55
CA LEU A 69 -5.10 -5.96 -6.48
C LEU A 69 -6.57 -5.97 -6.92
N GLN A 70 -7.35 -5.02 -6.40
CA GLN A 70 -8.66 -4.72 -6.95
C GLN A 70 -8.50 -4.25 -8.41
N PRO A 71 -9.45 -4.53 -9.31
CA PRO A 71 -9.26 -4.30 -10.75
C PRO A 71 -8.81 -2.88 -11.12
N LEU A 72 -9.39 -1.85 -10.48
CA LEU A 72 -8.98 -0.45 -10.70
C LEU A 72 -7.55 -0.17 -10.20
N ALA A 73 -7.18 -0.75 -9.06
CA ALA A 73 -5.83 -0.64 -8.53
C ALA A 73 -4.82 -1.42 -9.37
N ALA A 74 -5.22 -2.58 -9.91
CA ALA A 74 -4.42 -3.37 -10.84
C ALA A 74 -4.17 -2.59 -12.14
N LEU A 75 -5.21 -2.00 -12.72
CA LEU A 75 -5.10 -1.18 -13.94
C LEU A 75 -4.19 0.03 -13.72
N HIS A 76 -4.38 0.75 -12.61
CA HIS A 76 -3.51 1.85 -12.21
C HIS A 76 -2.05 1.39 -12.12
N THR A 77 -1.79 0.31 -11.40
CA THR A 77 -0.44 -0.21 -11.17
C THR A 77 0.21 -0.69 -12.46
N TRP A 78 -0.55 -1.37 -13.33
CA TRP A 78 -0.09 -1.79 -14.66
C TRP A 78 0.31 -0.61 -15.54
N ALA A 79 -0.54 0.44 -15.60
CA ALA A 79 -0.25 1.65 -16.35
C ALA A 79 1.01 2.36 -15.85
N THR A 80 1.15 2.50 -14.53
CA THR A 80 2.34 3.11 -13.90
C THR A 80 3.61 2.31 -14.19
N ARG A 81 3.54 0.98 -14.12
CA ARG A 81 4.67 0.09 -14.45
C ARG A 81 5.10 0.19 -15.91
N LEU A 82 4.14 0.24 -16.84
CA LEU A 82 4.44 0.36 -18.26
C LEU A 82 5.20 1.66 -18.59
N ARG A 83 4.89 2.74 -17.86
CA ARG A 83 5.45 4.08 -18.09
C ARG A 83 6.75 4.36 -17.36
N LEU A 84 6.72 4.20 -16.04
CA LEU A 84 7.81 4.61 -15.17
C LEU A 84 8.82 3.48 -14.96
N ARG A 85 8.43 2.23 -15.28
CA ARG A 85 9.20 1.01 -15.00
C ARG A 85 9.84 1.02 -13.60
N PRO A 86 9.08 1.36 -12.55
CA PRO A 86 9.66 1.45 -11.22
C PRO A 86 9.94 0.04 -10.68
N ARG A 87 10.99 -0.10 -9.87
CA ARG A 87 11.29 -1.38 -9.19
C ARG A 87 10.20 -1.75 -8.19
N PHE A 88 9.64 -0.76 -7.51
CA PHE A 88 8.55 -0.90 -6.54
C PHE A 88 7.38 -0.01 -6.95
N ASP A 89 6.14 -0.46 -6.77
CA ASP A 89 4.94 0.26 -7.21
C ASP A 89 4.09 0.84 -6.07
N HIS A 90 4.58 0.70 -4.84
CA HIS A 90 3.92 1.18 -3.63
C HIS A 90 4.95 1.45 -2.54
N CYS A 91 4.77 2.54 -1.80
CA CYS A 91 5.56 2.86 -0.61
C CYS A 91 4.64 3.07 0.60
N GLY A 92 5.21 2.88 1.78
CA GLY A 92 4.69 3.33 3.07
C GLY A 92 5.86 3.66 3.98
N TRP A 93 5.56 4.07 5.20
CA TRP A 93 6.55 4.31 6.24
C TRP A 93 6.16 3.58 7.52
N ILE A 94 7.16 3.29 8.36
CA ILE A 94 7.00 2.55 9.59
C ILE A 94 6.69 3.52 10.72
N TYR A 95 5.67 3.19 11.49
CA TYR A 95 5.36 3.84 12.74
C TYR A 95 5.50 2.83 13.88
N VAL A 96 6.27 3.18 14.90
CA VAL A 96 6.37 2.41 16.14
C VAL A 96 5.67 3.18 17.23
N ASP A 97 4.66 2.57 17.84
CA ASP A 97 3.93 3.23 18.93
C ASP A 97 4.74 3.24 20.25
N ARG A 98 4.19 3.90 21.26
CA ARG A 98 4.82 3.99 22.60
C ARG A 98 4.96 2.64 23.30
N LEU A 99 4.24 1.61 22.84
CA LEU A 99 4.29 0.24 23.35
C LEU A 99 5.25 -0.65 22.54
N GLY A 100 5.97 -0.09 21.56
CA GLY A 100 6.88 -0.85 20.69
C GLY A 100 6.19 -1.62 19.57
N ARG A 101 4.88 -1.43 19.35
CA ARG A 101 4.15 -2.11 18.28
C ARG A 101 4.43 -1.42 16.94
N THR A 102 4.81 -2.20 15.95
CA THR A 102 5.16 -1.73 14.61
C THR A 102 3.95 -1.72 13.68
N PHE A 103 3.75 -0.59 13.00
CA PHE A 103 2.69 -0.37 12.02
C PHE A 103 3.27 0.15 10.71
N ILE A 104 2.57 -0.12 9.62
CA ILE A 104 2.83 0.47 8.30
C ILE A 104 1.76 1.51 8.04
N VAL A 105 2.20 2.73 7.81
CA VAL A 105 1.36 3.84 7.36
C VAL A 105 1.56 4.02 5.86
N GLU A 106 0.48 3.94 5.10
CA GLU A 106 0.55 4.00 3.64
C GLU A 106 -0.71 4.66 3.05
N GLU A 107 -0.54 5.36 1.93
CA GLU A 107 -1.67 5.92 1.18
C GLU A 107 -2.07 4.96 0.06
N THR A 108 -3.26 4.38 0.18
CA THR A 108 -3.85 3.56 -0.88
C THR A 108 -4.61 4.45 -1.87
N LEU A 109 -5.09 3.91 -3.00
CA LEU A 109 -5.98 4.67 -3.92
C LEU A 109 -7.30 5.13 -3.29
N ASN A 110 -7.69 4.54 -2.16
CA ASN A 110 -8.93 4.90 -1.47
C ASN A 110 -8.68 5.90 -0.33
N LYS A 111 -7.79 5.53 0.59
CA LYS A 111 -7.53 6.28 1.82
C LYS A 111 -6.13 6.06 2.36
N VAL A 112 -5.73 6.93 3.27
CA VAL A 112 -4.58 6.69 4.17
C VAL A 112 -4.97 5.61 5.18
N GLN A 113 -4.08 4.64 5.36
CA GLN A 113 -4.28 3.50 6.26
C GLN A 113 -3.07 3.37 7.17
N CYS A 114 -3.32 2.97 8.41
CA CYS A 114 -2.31 2.49 9.35
C CYS A 114 -2.68 1.03 9.69
N ARG A 115 -1.78 0.09 9.41
CA ARG A 115 -2.01 -1.35 9.56
C ARG A 115 -0.87 -1.99 10.34
N PRO A 116 -1.12 -3.02 11.18
CA PRO A 116 -0.04 -3.75 11.83
C PRO A 116 0.95 -4.30 10.79
N TYR A 117 2.25 -4.19 11.07
CA TYR A 117 3.33 -4.60 10.17
C TYR A 117 3.16 -6.05 9.70
N SER A 118 3.09 -6.99 10.64
CA SER A 118 2.93 -8.42 10.37
C SER A 118 1.71 -8.74 9.51
N THR A 119 0.53 -8.21 9.87
CA THR A 119 -0.70 -8.41 9.09
C THR A 119 -0.54 -7.89 7.67
N ARG A 120 0.10 -6.74 7.49
CA ARG A 120 0.26 -6.14 6.16
C ARG A 120 1.25 -6.90 5.27
N LEU A 121 2.30 -7.50 5.84
CA LEU A 121 3.24 -8.37 5.13
C LEU A 121 2.57 -9.64 4.65
N LEU A 122 1.90 -10.34 5.56
CA LEU A 122 1.22 -11.60 5.29
C LEU A 122 0.12 -11.46 4.23
N THR A 123 -0.59 -10.33 4.24
CA THR A 123 -1.69 -10.05 3.29
C THR A 123 -1.25 -9.31 2.04
N SER A 124 0.04 -8.98 1.91
CA SER A 124 0.53 -8.17 0.80
C SER A 124 0.47 -8.88 -0.55
N GLU A 125 0.66 -10.19 -0.54
CA GLU A 125 0.98 -11.01 -1.71
C GLU A 125 2.03 -10.37 -2.62
N ALA A 126 2.92 -9.53 -2.07
CA ALA A 126 3.94 -8.84 -2.84
C ALA A 126 4.97 -9.85 -3.33
N THR A 127 5.49 -9.62 -4.54
CA THR A 127 6.59 -10.43 -5.08
C THR A 127 7.91 -10.10 -4.38
N GLU A 128 8.08 -8.84 -4.01
CA GLU A 128 9.27 -8.34 -3.32
C GLU A 128 8.82 -7.25 -2.33
N ILE A 129 9.44 -7.26 -1.15
CA ILE A 129 9.27 -6.23 -0.13
C ILE A 129 10.66 -5.77 0.24
N PHE A 130 10.87 -4.47 0.27
CA PHE A 130 12.16 -3.87 0.62
C PHE A 130 11.95 -2.84 1.72
N VAL A 131 12.76 -2.92 2.76
CA VAL A 131 12.77 -1.95 3.86
C VAL A 131 14.04 -1.11 3.77
N LEU A 132 13.88 0.20 3.85
CA LEU A 132 14.97 1.15 3.96
C LEU A 132 14.95 1.75 5.37
N THR A 133 15.93 1.35 6.18
CA THR A 133 16.15 1.92 7.50
C THR A 133 16.86 3.27 7.36
N LEU A 134 16.26 4.31 7.91
CA LEU A 134 16.85 5.65 7.88
C LEU A 134 17.81 5.79 9.06
N LYS A 135 19.05 6.19 8.77
CA LYS A 135 20.07 6.50 9.79
C LYS A 135 19.86 7.93 10.29
N HIS A 136 18.77 8.15 11.02
CA HIS A 136 18.47 9.43 11.64
C HIS A 136 18.17 9.26 13.12
N GLU A 137 18.61 10.22 13.93
CA GLU A 137 18.33 10.20 15.37
C GLU A 137 16.84 10.49 15.60
N ARG A 138 16.13 9.55 16.20
CA ARG A 138 14.69 9.67 16.41
C ARG A 138 14.43 10.43 17.69
N SER A 139 14.12 11.71 17.53
CA SER A 139 13.68 12.56 18.63
C SER A 139 12.24 12.22 19.04
N LYS A 140 11.90 12.54 20.28
CA LYS A 140 10.52 12.43 20.78
C LYS A 140 9.55 13.26 19.93
N GLU A 141 10.01 14.40 19.43
CA GLU A 141 9.22 15.30 18.58
C GLU A 141 8.80 14.62 17.28
N ILE A 142 9.69 13.85 16.63
CA ILE A 142 9.36 13.07 15.43
C ILE A 142 8.28 12.04 15.73
N GLN A 143 8.38 11.36 16.87
CA GLN A 143 7.41 10.33 17.24
C GLN A 143 6.04 10.92 17.61
N GLU A 144 6.02 12.08 18.26
CA GLU A 144 4.80 12.83 18.54
C GLU A 144 4.17 13.39 17.25
N ALA A 145 4.97 13.94 16.34
CA ALA A 145 4.52 14.39 15.04
C ALA A 145 3.94 13.24 14.20
N ALA A 146 4.59 12.07 14.21
CA ALA A 146 4.10 10.87 13.55
C ALA A 146 2.75 10.41 14.14
N SER A 147 2.63 10.37 15.46
CA SER A 147 1.37 10.03 16.14
C SER A 147 0.25 11.04 15.82
N ALA A 148 0.56 12.34 15.82
CA ALA A 148 -0.39 13.38 15.45
C ALA A 148 -0.85 13.23 13.99
N PHE A 149 0.08 13.02 13.07
CA PHE A 149 -0.23 12.77 11.67
C PHE A 149 -1.17 11.59 11.49
N ILE A 150 -0.91 10.46 12.16
CA ILE A 150 -1.76 9.27 12.09
C ILE A 150 -3.17 9.59 12.57
N THR A 151 -3.29 10.29 13.70
CA THR A 151 -4.57 10.63 14.30
C THR A 151 -5.40 11.54 13.39
N GLU A 152 -4.75 12.48 12.71
CA GLU A 152 -5.41 13.43 11.82
C GLU A 152 -5.71 12.87 10.42
N ASN A 153 -4.82 12.03 9.88
CA ASN A 153 -4.85 11.63 8.47
C ASN A 153 -5.36 10.22 8.22
N VAL A 154 -5.38 9.31 9.20
CA VAL A 154 -5.92 7.96 8.96
C VAL A 154 -7.40 8.05 8.60
N GLY A 155 -7.77 7.41 7.49
CA GLY A 155 -9.13 7.51 6.95
C GLY A 155 -9.33 8.67 5.96
N ARG A 156 -8.41 9.63 5.89
CA ARG A 156 -8.42 10.69 4.87
C ARG A 156 -8.45 10.06 3.48
N ARG A 157 -9.30 10.61 2.60
CA ARG A 157 -9.35 10.19 1.18
C ARG A 157 -7.99 10.37 0.52
N SER A 158 -7.65 9.43 -0.35
CA SER A 158 -6.38 9.44 -1.07
C SER A 158 -6.22 10.70 -1.90
N ARG A 159 -5.02 11.29 -1.87
CA ARG A 159 -4.57 12.31 -2.84
C ARG A 159 -4.27 11.67 -4.20
N ILE A 160 -4.03 10.36 -4.22
CA ILE A 160 -3.75 9.61 -5.45
C ILE A 160 -5.09 9.35 -6.15
N SER A 161 -5.43 10.21 -7.12
CA SER A 161 -6.61 10.04 -7.96
C SER A 161 -6.26 9.26 -9.22
N LEU A 162 -7.11 8.31 -9.61
CA LEU A 162 -7.06 7.67 -10.93
C LEU A 162 -7.06 8.70 -12.07
N ARG A 163 -7.67 9.88 -11.85
CA ARG A 163 -7.63 10.98 -12.83
C ARG A 163 -6.23 11.49 -13.06
N HIS A 164 -5.39 11.58 -12.02
CA HIS A 164 -3.98 11.97 -12.15
C HIS A 164 -3.19 10.91 -12.92
N THR A 165 -3.52 9.63 -12.76
CA THR A 165 -2.87 8.54 -13.51
C THR A 165 -3.33 8.51 -14.96
N VAL A 166 -4.61 8.81 -15.23
CA VAL A 166 -5.17 8.93 -16.58
C VAL A 166 -4.67 10.19 -17.29
N SER A 167 -4.55 11.33 -16.61
CA SER A 167 -3.95 12.53 -17.18
C SER A 167 -2.45 12.33 -17.45
N ALA A 168 -1.74 11.67 -16.53
CA ALA A 168 -0.39 11.15 -16.75
C ALA A 168 -0.35 10.15 -17.91
N LEU A 169 -1.48 9.47 -18.21
CA LEU A 169 -1.63 8.59 -19.37
C LEU A 169 -1.81 9.28 -20.72
N ILE A 170 -2.43 10.42 -20.73
CA ILE A 170 -2.71 11.14 -21.96
C ILE A 170 -1.57 12.11 -22.27
N ASN A 171 -0.99 12.76 -21.25
CA ASN A 171 0.09 13.73 -21.38
C ASN A 171 1.31 13.39 -20.49
N PRO A 172 2.23 12.52 -20.96
CA PRO A 172 3.39 12.11 -20.18
C PRO A 172 4.38 13.25 -19.88
N LYS A 173 4.31 14.37 -20.62
CA LYS A 173 5.18 15.54 -20.45
C LYS A 173 4.77 16.43 -19.27
N GLU A 174 3.54 16.34 -18.77
CA GLU A 174 3.08 17.12 -17.61
C GLU A 174 3.55 16.54 -16.27
N VAL A 175 3.72 15.22 -16.18
CA VAL A 175 4.13 14.52 -14.94
C VAL A 175 5.56 14.87 -14.52
N ARG A 176 6.40 15.30 -15.48
CA ARG A 176 7.79 15.74 -15.21
C ARG A 176 7.87 17.22 -14.81
N LYS A 177 6.80 17.99 -14.95
CA LYS A 177 6.79 19.36 -14.43
C LYS A 177 6.49 19.26 -12.93
N PRO A 178 7.37 19.74 -12.03
CA PRO A 178 7.01 19.88 -10.63
C PRO A 178 5.74 20.74 -10.58
N SER A 179 4.68 20.24 -9.95
CA SER A 179 3.49 21.05 -9.73
C SER A 179 3.89 22.26 -8.90
N THR A 180 3.47 23.44 -9.35
CA THR A 180 3.67 24.71 -8.65
C THR A 180 2.94 24.75 -7.30
N ASP A 181 1.98 23.84 -7.09
CA ASP A 181 1.46 23.51 -5.75
C ASP A 181 2.40 22.51 -5.08
N ALA A 182 3.07 22.98 -4.04
CA ALA A 182 4.10 22.31 -3.26
C ALA A 182 3.57 21.16 -2.40
N THR A 183 3.02 20.11 -3.01
CA THR A 183 2.82 18.82 -2.33
C THR A 183 3.33 17.69 -3.19
N PRO A 184 4.36 16.95 -2.76
CA PRO A 184 4.93 15.87 -3.54
C PRO A 184 3.87 14.81 -3.84
N SER A 185 3.77 14.41 -5.11
CA SER A 185 2.89 13.35 -5.62
C SER A 185 3.33 11.94 -5.20
N PHE A 186 4.46 11.85 -4.48
CA PHE A 186 4.90 10.67 -3.77
C PHE A 186 4.69 10.91 -2.27
N PRO A 187 3.93 10.06 -1.56
CA PRO A 187 3.70 10.22 -0.13
C PRO A 187 4.97 10.02 0.73
N CYS A 188 6.12 9.78 0.09
CA CYS A 188 7.42 9.53 0.73
C CYS A 188 8.53 10.51 0.27
N ALA A 189 8.24 11.57 -0.51
CA ALA A 189 9.26 12.50 -1.05
C ALA A 189 9.12 13.95 -0.56
N GLY A 190 8.71 14.13 0.70
CA GLY A 190 8.55 15.44 1.33
C GLY A 190 9.02 15.44 2.78
N MET A 191 10.24 14.96 3.01
CA MET A 191 11.07 15.28 4.17
C MET A 191 12.52 15.43 3.69
#